data_AF-A0A944MW53-F1
#
_entry.id   AF-A0A944MW53-F1
#
_cell.length_a   1.000
_cell.length_b   1.000
_cell.length_c   1.000
_cell.angle_alpha   90.00
_cell.angle_beta   90.00
_cell.angle_gamma   90.00
#
_symmetry.space_group_name_H-M   'P 1'
#
loop_
_entity.id
_entity.type
_entity.pdbx_description
1 polymer ?
#
loop_
_entity_poly.entity_id
_entity_poly.type
_entity_poly.pdbx_seq_one_letter_code
_entity_poly.pdbx_strand_id
1 'polypeptide(L)'
;MQTFIRRVSRIFVFFNKLCLAGALICAMVFPVTANAQQQGGGQQGGGQQGGGQQGGGQQGGGQQGGGQQGGGTGSQAGGSGIVVDPQGVLRVLTMSDSKLNRIRQQSSVEQLPRNLRRHSKLRKIALGRLEANLTNALESGNELPDEITNLAGLTQIRYVFVYPATSDKPGEIVLAGPAEPWVEDSFGRSIGIKSEAPTVQLEDLVAALRVFPPGQPSDTLVGCSIDPTQEGLASMQAYLQRIGTV
;
A
#
# COMPACT_ATOMS: atom_id res chain seq x y z
N MET A 1 -4.96 -13.06 10.83
CA MET A 1 -6.06 -12.41 10.08
C MET A 1 -7.40 -12.39 10.84
N GLN A 2 -7.81 -13.46 11.54
CA GLN A 2 -9.09 -13.52 12.28
C GLN A 2 -9.28 -12.46 13.40
N THR A 3 -8.20 -12.04 14.05
CA THR A 3 -8.24 -11.02 15.12
C THR A 3 -8.45 -9.59 14.60
N PHE A 4 -8.04 -9.31 13.36
CA PHE A 4 -8.23 -8.02 12.71
C PHE A 4 -9.70 -7.81 12.31
N ILE A 5 -10.33 -8.87 11.79
CA ILE A 5 -11.73 -8.88 11.33
C ILE A 5 -12.71 -8.69 12.49
N ARG A 6 -12.45 -9.30 13.66
CA ARG A 6 -13.31 -9.13 14.85
C ARG A 6 -13.28 -7.71 15.44
N ARG A 7 -12.19 -6.96 15.26
CA ARG A 7 -12.11 -5.55 15.70
C ARG A 7 -12.88 -4.60 14.78
N VAL A 8 -12.95 -4.89 13.47
CA VAL A 8 -13.70 -4.10 12.49
C VAL A 8 -15.21 -4.19 12.73
N SER A 9 -15.70 -5.41 12.99
CA SER A 9 -17.12 -5.64 13.30
C SER A 9 -17.61 -4.86 14.52
N ARG A 10 -16.80 -4.75 15.59
CA ARG A 10 -17.17 -3.95 16.78
C ARG A 10 -17.18 -2.45 16.54
N ILE A 11 -16.34 -1.93 15.64
CA ILE A 11 -16.31 -0.50 15.29
C ILE A 11 -17.55 -0.13 14.44
N PHE A 12 -17.98 -1.01 13.53
CA PHE A 12 -19.16 -0.77 12.69
C PHE A 12 -20.49 -0.90 13.45
N VAL A 13 -20.61 -1.80 14.43
CA VAL A 13 -21.80 -1.87 15.31
C VAL A 13 -21.97 -0.59 16.15
N PHE A 14 -20.88 0.10 16.48
CA PHE A 14 -20.92 1.37 17.19
C PHE A 14 -21.53 2.51 16.36
N PHE A 15 -21.33 2.50 15.05
CA PHE A 15 -21.89 3.47 14.11
C PHE A 15 -23.42 3.50 14.13
N ASN A 16 -24.03 2.32 14.25
CA ASN A 16 -25.48 2.19 14.27
C ASN A 16 -26.09 2.59 15.63
N LYS A 17 -25.33 2.46 16.74
CA LYS A 17 -25.80 2.85 18.08
C LYS A 17 -25.56 4.33 18.42
N LEU A 18 -24.57 4.98 17.82
CA LEU A 18 -24.25 6.38 18.10
C LEU A 18 -25.29 7.35 17.54
N CYS A 19 -25.98 6.99 16.45
CA CYS A 19 -27.07 7.80 15.89
C CYS A 19 -28.33 7.84 16.77
N LEU A 20 -28.47 6.94 17.74
CA LEU A 20 -29.63 6.91 18.65
C LEU A 20 -29.41 7.69 19.96
N ALA A 21 -28.18 8.12 20.27
CA ALA A 21 -27.83 8.77 21.54
C ALA A 21 -27.55 10.28 21.44
N GLY A 22 -27.66 10.88 20.25
CA GLY A 22 -27.29 12.27 19.98
C GLY A 22 -28.35 13.35 20.31
N ALA A 23 -29.32 13.08 21.18
CA ALA A 23 -30.41 14.01 21.50
C ALA A 23 -30.34 14.63 22.92
N LEU A 24 -29.30 14.36 23.70
CA LEU A 24 -29.18 14.96 25.04
C LEU A 24 -27.71 15.08 25.43
N ILE A 25 -27.18 16.30 25.40
CA ILE A 25 -26.34 16.93 26.44
C ILE A 25 -25.93 18.30 25.87
N CYS A 26 -26.68 19.30 26.30
CA CYS A 26 -26.37 20.71 26.16
C CYS A 26 -25.58 21.15 27.41
N ALA A 27 -24.63 22.07 27.20
CA ALA A 27 -23.96 22.91 28.19
C ALA A 27 -23.05 22.24 29.22
N MET A 28 -21.72 22.34 29.04
CA MET A 28 -20.78 22.80 30.07
C MET A 28 -19.55 23.47 29.44
N VAL A 29 -19.21 24.63 30.00
CA VAL A 29 -18.12 25.55 29.66
C VAL A 29 -16.78 25.04 30.21
N PHE A 30 -15.68 25.20 29.46
CA PHE A 30 -14.31 25.05 29.97
C PHE A 30 -13.49 26.32 29.67
N PRO A 31 -12.79 26.92 30.65
CA PRO A 31 -11.82 27.97 30.41
C PRO A 31 -10.42 27.42 30.07
N VAL A 32 -9.73 28.21 29.24
CA VAL A 32 -8.33 28.12 28.82
C VAL A 32 -7.36 28.34 29.98
N THR A 33 -6.28 27.56 30.03
CA THR A 33 -5.00 27.99 30.63
C THR A 33 -3.82 27.50 29.81
N ALA A 34 -2.99 28.46 29.40
CA ALA A 34 -1.66 28.27 28.82
C ALA A 34 -0.61 28.28 29.93
N ASN A 35 0.50 27.56 29.77
CA ASN A 35 1.78 27.89 30.40
C ASN A 35 2.96 27.33 29.59
N ALA A 36 4.00 28.15 29.49
CA ALA A 36 5.23 27.98 28.74
C ALA A 36 6.44 27.72 29.66
N GLN A 37 7.64 27.58 29.05
CA GLN A 37 8.99 27.64 29.64
C GLN A 37 9.46 26.35 30.37
N GLN A 38 10.73 25.90 30.39
CA GLN A 38 12.06 26.48 30.17
C GLN A 38 13.10 25.30 30.17
N GLN A 39 13.99 25.15 29.17
CA GLN A 39 15.46 25.38 29.19
C GLN A 39 16.38 24.53 30.11
N GLY A 40 17.49 24.04 29.52
CA GLY A 40 18.75 23.61 30.18
C GLY A 40 19.15 22.18 29.81
N GLY A 41 20.36 21.81 29.36
CA GLY A 41 21.65 22.49 29.23
C GLY A 41 22.80 21.57 29.71
N GLY A 42 23.75 21.25 28.83
CA GLY A 42 25.11 20.77 29.13
C GLY A 42 25.35 19.24 29.13
N GLN A 43 26.59 18.70 29.04
CA GLN A 43 27.93 19.16 28.66
C GLN A 43 28.91 17.97 28.88
N GLN A 44 29.89 17.77 27.97
CA GLN A 44 31.18 17.02 28.14
C GLN A 44 31.11 15.51 28.49
N GLY A 45 32.06 14.62 28.22
CA GLY A 45 33.44 14.58 27.67
C GLY A 45 33.91 13.10 27.88
N GLY A 46 34.62 12.45 26.95
CA GLY A 46 36.10 12.31 26.99
C GLY A 46 36.57 10.86 27.28
N GLY A 47 37.60 10.39 26.54
CA GLY A 47 38.46 9.21 26.85
C GLY A 47 37.87 7.83 26.48
N GLN A 48 38.63 6.76 26.20
CA GLN A 48 40.07 6.50 26.17
C GLN A 48 40.31 5.11 25.53
N GLN A 49 41.44 5.00 24.82
CA GLN A 49 42.25 3.85 24.40
C GLN A 49 41.85 2.42 24.81
N GLY A 50 42.08 1.48 23.89
CA GLY A 50 42.33 0.06 24.18
C GLY A 50 42.84 -0.68 22.94
N GLY A 51 44.10 -1.11 22.97
CA GLY A 51 44.76 -1.87 21.90
C GLY A 51 44.74 -3.40 22.12
N GLY A 52 45.21 -4.13 21.11
CA GLY A 52 45.48 -5.58 21.11
C GLY A 52 45.47 -6.09 19.65
N GLN A 53 46.61 -6.26 18.97
CA GLN A 53 47.63 -7.31 19.05
C GLN A 53 47.34 -8.53 18.15
N GLN A 54 48.06 -8.56 17.02
CA GLN A 54 48.72 -9.67 16.31
C GLN A 54 48.11 -11.09 16.31
N GLY A 55 47.99 -11.64 15.10
CA GLY A 55 48.04 -13.07 14.79
C GLY A 55 48.23 -13.29 13.29
N GLY A 56 49.33 -13.94 12.88
CA GLY A 56 49.71 -14.17 11.48
C GLY A 56 49.76 -15.64 11.07
N GLY A 57 49.99 -15.86 9.77
CA GLY A 57 50.31 -17.15 9.11
C GLY A 57 49.09 -17.85 8.48
N GLN A 58 49.17 -18.66 7.41
CA GLN A 58 50.21 -19.01 6.43
C GLN A 58 49.50 -19.82 5.31
N GLN A 59 50.12 -19.84 4.13
CA GLN A 59 49.83 -20.46 2.82
C GLN A 59 49.20 -21.88 2.70
N GLY A 60 48.63 -22.12 1.50
CA GLY A 60 48.50 -23.42 0.79
C GLY A 60 47.03 -23.80 0.54
N GLY A 61 46.51 -24.16 -0.64
CA GLY A 61 47.04 -24.69 -1.90
C GLY A 61 46.17 -25.90 -2.29
N GLY A 62 45.69 -26.01 -3.55
CA GLY A 62 45.21 -27.29 -4.11
C GLY A 62 43.73 -27.44 -4.51
N GLN A 63 43.52 -27.24 -5.81
CA GLN A 63 42.56 -27.81 -6.75
C GLN A 63 41.95 -29.21 -6.44
N GLN A 64 40.64 -29.39 -6.65
CA GLN A 64 40.05 -30.50 -7.45
C GLN A 64 38.52 -30.38 -7.55
N GLY A 65 38.00 -30.59 -8.76
CA GLY A 65 36.59 -30.54 -9.09
C GLY A 65 35.85 -31.85 -8.84
N GLY A 66 34.53 -31.74 -8.80
CA GLY A 66 33.59 -32.86 -8.80
C GLY A 66 32.19 -32.29 -8.99
N GLY A 67 31.68 -32.37 -10.21
CA GLY A 67 30.30 -31.98 -10.51
C GLY A 67 29.34 -33.05 -10.03
N GLN A 68 28.24 -32.65 -9.39
CA GLN A 68 27.04 -33.46 -9.37
C GLN A 68 25.79 -32.59 -9.21
N GLN A 69 24.85 -32.87 -10.11
CA GLN A 69 23.50 -32.37 -10.28
C GLN A 69 22.80 -31.91 -8.99
N GLY A 70 22.33 -30.66 -9.01
CA GLY A 70 21.29 -30.16 -8.12
C GLY A 70 20.27 -29.39 -8.96
N GLY A 71 19.20 -30.06 -9.36
CA GLY A 71 18.02 -29.43 -9.96
C GLY A 71 17.33 -28.56 -8.91
N GLY A 72 17.75 -27.31 -8.81
CA GLY A 72 17.05 -26.27 -8.07
C GLY A 72 16.17 -25.49 -9.04
N THR A 73 14.86 -25.70 -8.95
CA THR A 73 13.82 -24.82 -9.49
C THR A 73 14.06 -23.40 -8.97
N GLY A 74 14.82 -22.62 -9.74
CA GLY A 74 15.03 -21.19 -9.52
C GLY A 74 13.72 -20.47 -9.81
N SER A 75 13.14 -19.90 -8.76
CA SER A 75 11.94 -19.08 -8.77
C SER A 75 11.92 -18.15 -9.97
N GLN A 76 10.95 -18.37 -10.86
CA GLN A 76 10.57 -17.44 -11.90
C GLN A 76 9.91 -16.22 -11.25
N ALA A 77 10.72 -15.33 -10.70
CA ALA A 77 10.30 -13.99 -10.31
C ALA A 77 10.16 -13.16 -11.58
N GLY A 78 8.92 -12.98 -12.04
CA GLY A 78 8.59 -11.97 -13.02
C GLY A 78 8.82 -10.58 -12.41
N GLY A 79 9.48 -9.70 -13.18
CA GLY A 79 9.60 -8.29 -12.85
C GLY A 79 10.84 -7.91 -12.02
N SER A 80 11.85 -7.36 -12.71
CA SER A 80 12.98 -6.62 -12.12
C SER A 80 13.91 -7.41 -11.18
N GLY A 81 14.81 -8.20 -11.77
CA GLY A 81 15.97 -8.77 -11.07
C GLY A 81 17.28 -8.14 -11.55
N ILE A 82 18.12 -7.72 -10.62
CA ILE A 82 19.55 -7.49 -10.87
C ILE A 82 20.26 -8.82 -10.62
N VAL A 83 20.85 -9.41 -11.66
CA VAL A 83 21.70 -10.60 -11.50
C VAL A 83 23.15 -10.13 -11.58
N VAL A 84 23.90 -10.43 -10.52
CA VAL A 84 25.36 -10.28 -10.49
C VAL A 84 25.93 -11.66 -10.75
N ASP A 85 26.59 -11.84 -11.89
CA ASP A 85 27.27 -13.10 -12.17
C ASP A 85 28.53 -13.27 -11.28
N PRO A 86 29.07 -14.49 -11.12
CA PRO A 86 30.26 -14.74 -10.30
C PRO A 86 31.51 -13.96 -10.75
N GLN A 87 31.48 -13.35 -11.93
CA GLN A 87 32.52 -12.47 -12.47
C GLN A 87 32.28 -10.98 -12.13
N GLY A 88 31.22 -10.68 -11.39
CA GLY A 88 30.88 -9.32 -10.95
C GLY A 88 30.23 -8.46 -12.03
N VAL A 89 29.79 -9.03 -13.15
CA VAL A 89 29.13 -8.28 -14.23
C VAL A 89 27.64 -8.17 -13.92
N LEU A 90 27.16 -6.93 -13.85
CA LEU A 90 25.77 -6.62 -13.61
C LEU A 90 24.96 -6.80 -14.90
N ARG A 91 23.96 -7.68 -14.88
CA ARG A 91 23.05 -7.88 -16.01
C ARG A 91 21.62 -7.55 -15.59
N VAL A 92 21.02 -6.61 -16.31
CA VAL A 92 19.59 -6.34 -16.21
C VAL A 92 18.87 -7.39 -17.07
N LEU A 93 18.16 -8.31 -16.43
CA LEU A 93 17.33 -9.27 -17.15
C LEU A 93 15.99 -8.62 -17.50
N THR A 94 15.92 -8.01 -18.69
CA THR A 94 14.64 -7.60 -19.26
C THR A 94 14.03 -8.78 -20.02
N MET A 95 13.22 -9.61 -19.34
CA MET A 95 12.25 -10.45 -20.05
C MET A 95 10.96 -9.66 -20.21
N SER A 96 10.92 -8.80 -21.23
CA SER A 96 9.67 -8.20 -21.70
C SER A 96 9.23 -8.91 -22.96
N ASP A 97 8.74 -10.14 -22.82
CA ASP A 97 8.04 -10.77 -23.94
C ASP A 97 6.68 -10.07 -24.10
N SER A 98 6.69 -8.94 -24.79
CA SER A 98 5.56 -8.01 -24.94
C SER A 98 4.28 -8.71 -25.42
N LYS A 99 4.44 -9.81 -26.16
CA LYS A 99 3.35 -10.67 -26.61
C LYS A 99 2.71 -11.46 -25.46
N LEU A 100 3.51 -12.04 -24.56
CA LEU A 100 3.00 -12.74 -23.38
C LEU A 100 2.33 -11.77 -22.40
N ASN A 101 2.90 -10.58 -22.21
CA ASN A 101 2.26 -9.54 -21.38
C ASN A 101 0.89 -9.14 -21.95
N ARG A 102 0.79 -8.93 -23.27
CA ARG A 102 -0.50 -8.63 -23.90
C ARG A 102 -1.52 -9.76 -23.72
N ILE A 103 -1.10 -11.03 -23.86
CA ILE A 103 -1.98 -12.18 -23.65
C ILE A 103 -2.46 -12.25 -22.20
N ARG A 104 -1.56 -12.05 -21.22
CA ARG A 104 -1.93 -12.00 -19.80
C ARG A 104 -2.95 -10.89 -19.53
N GLN A 105 -2.67 -9.67 -19.97
CA GLN A 105 -3.58 -8.54 -19.79
C GLN A 105 -4.97 -8.84 -20.39
N GLN A 106 -5.01 -9.37 -21.61
CA GLN A 106 -6.26 -9.72 -22.26
C GLN A 106 -7.02 -10.81 -21.48
N SER A 107 -6.33 -11.84 -21.00
CA SER A 107 -6.93 -12.92 -20.21
C SER A 107 -7.53 -12.42 -18.89
N SER A 108 -6.84 -11.51 -18.19
CA SER A 108 -7.33 -10.91 -16.94
C SER A 108 -8.62 -10.10 -17.20
N VAL A 109 -8.67 -9.32 -18.27
CA VAL A 109 -9.89 -8.58 -18.65
C VAL A 109 -11.04 -9.51 -19.00
N GLU A 110 -10.76 -10.61 -19.70
CA GLU A 110 -11.77 -11.58 -20.10
C GLU A 110 -12.40 -12.32 -18.90
N GLN A 111 -11.69 -12.42 -17.78
CA GLN A 111 -12.22 -12.99 -16.54
C GLN A 111 -13.15 -12.02 -15.80
N LEU A 112 -12.99 -10.70 -15.98
CA LEU A 112 -13.86 -9.72 -15.35
C LEU A 112 -15.30 -9.83 -15.83
N PRO A 113 -16.30 -9.48 -15.01
CA PRO A 113 -17.68 -9.30 -15.45
C PRO A 113 -17.80 -8.32 -16.62
N ARG A 114 -18.76 -8.54 -17.53
CA ARG A 114 -18.92 -7.74 -18.76
C ARG A 114 -19.04 -6.22 -18.51
N ASN A 115 -19.67 -5.82 -17.41
CA ASN A 115 -19.83 -4.41 -17.02
C ASN A 115 -18.51 -3.77 -16.55
N LEU A 116 -17.53 -4.56 -16.13
CA LEU A 116 -16.22 -4.08 -15.67
C LEU A 116 -15.17 -4.06 -16.78
N ARG A 117 -15.39 -4.79 -17.88
CA ARG A 117 -14.55 -4.77 -19.09
C ARG A 117 -14.59 -3.46 -19.89
N ARG A 118 -15.41 -2.50 -19.48
CA ARG A 118 -15.54 -1.19 -20.13
C ARG A 118 -15.09 -0.08 -19.19
N HIS A 119 -14.41 0.89 -19.78
CA HIS A 119 -14.12 2.15 -19.14
C HIS A 119 -15.41 2.89 -18.79
N SER A 120 -15.45 3.50 -17.61
CA SER A 120 -16.54 4.30 -17.08
C SER A 120 -15.98 5.62 -16.60
N LYS A 121 -16.55 6.73 -17.08
CA LYS A 121 -16.18 8.07 -16.60
C LYS A 121 -16.63 8.34 -15.16
N LEU A 122 -17.68 7.62 -14.72
CA LEU A 122 -18.31 7.80 -13.41
C LEU A 122 -18.92 6.48 -12.93
N ARG A 123 -18.09 5.57 -12.43
CA ARG A 123 -18.54 4.37 -11.71
C ARG A 123 -18.92 4.76 -10.29
N LYS A 124 -20.03 4.22 -9.79
CA LYS A 124 -20.60 4.52 -8.48
C LYS A 124 -20.55 3.27 -7.60
N ILE A 125 -20.08 3.42 -6.38
CA ILE A 125 -19.96 2.34 -5.40
C ILE A 125 -20.65 2.78 -4.13
N ALA A 126 -21.77 2.14 -3.82
CA ALA A 126 -22.53 2.39 -2.61
C ALA A 126 -21.93 1.61 -1.44
N LEU A 127 -21.55 2.32 -0.38
CA LEU A 127 -20.83 1.73 0.75
C LEU A 127 -21.70 0.78 1.57
N GLY A 128 -22.99 1.08 1.77
CA GLY A 128 -23.89 0.16 2.48
C GLY A 128 -24.11 -1.14 1.71
N ARG A 129 -24.19 -1.08 0.38
CA ARG A 129 -24.27 -2.27 -0.48
C ARG A 129 -22.96 -3.04 -0.49
N LEU A 130 -21.82 -2.35 -0.49
CA LEU A 130 -20.51 -2.98 -0.40
C LEU A 130 -20.37 -3.75 0.94
N GLU A 131 -20.75 -3.13 2.05
CA GLU A 131 -20.73 -3.74 3.39
C GLU A 131 -21.61 -4.99 3.46
N ALA A 132 -22.82 -4.94 2.90
CA ALA A 132 -23.70 -6.11 2.84
C ALA A 132 -23.05 -7.28 2.07
N ASN A 133 -22.40 -7.00 0.93
CA ASN A 133 -21.68 -8.03 0.17
C ASN A 133 -20.49 -8.60 0.95
N LEU A 134 -19.72 -7.75 1.64
CA LEU A 134 -18.63 -8.19 2.50
C LEU A 134 -19.12 -9.08 3.64
N THR A 135 -20.21 -8.71 4.29
CA THR A 135 -20.80 -9.48 5.40
C THR A 135 -21.20 -10.87 4.92
N ASN A 136 -21.89 -10.97 3.78
CA ASN A 136 -22.27 -12.24 3.17
C ASN A 136 -21.04 -13.10 2.80
N ALA A 137 -19.99 -12.50 2.24
CA ALA A 137 -18.76 -13.21 1.91
C ALA A 137 -18.05 -13.76 3.17
N LEU A 138 -18.00 -12.97 4.24
CA LEU A 138 -17.42 -13.38 5.52
C LEU A 138 -18.21 -14.50 6.19
N GLU A 139 -19.55 -14.43 6.17
CA GLU A 139 -20.43 -15.46 6.75
C GLU A 139 -20.36 -16.78 5.98
N SER A 140 -20.22 -16.71 4.66
CA SER A 140 -20.09 -17.87 3.79
C SER A 140 -18.68 -18.48 3.77
N GLY A 141 -17.69 -17.79 4.35
CA GLY A 141 -16.29 -18.25 4.37
C GLY A 141 -15.62 -18.23 3.01
N ASN A 142 -16.20 -17.52 2.03
CA ASN A 142 -15.68 -17.44 0.68
C ASN A 142 -14.60 -16.37 0.55
N GLU A 143 -13.68 -16.55 -0.39
CA GLU A 143 -12.73 -15.50 -0.77
C GLU A 143 -13.47 -14.32 -1.41
N LEU A 144 -12.95 -13.12 -1.19
CA LEU A 144 -13.54 -11.91 -1.77
C LEU A 144 -13.22 -11.87 -3.27
N PRO A 145 -14.23 -11.71 -4.14
CA PRO A 145 -14.01 -11.53 -5.56
C PRO A 145 -13.13 -10.31 -5.88
N ASP A 146 -12.33 -10.40 -6.94
CA ASP A 146 -11.41 -9.32 -7.38
C ASP A 146 -12.12 -7.99 -7.66
N GLU A 147 -13.38 -8.06 -8.11
CA GLU A 147 -14.23 -6.90 -8.32
C GLU A 147 -14.57 -6.14 -7.04
N ILE A 148 -14.56 -6.80 -5.89
CA ILE A 148 -14.75 -6.16 -4.59
C ILE A 148 -13.41 -5.63 -4.08
N THR A 149 -12.34 -6.43 -4.17
CA THR A 149 -11.01 -6.03 -3.67
C THR A 149 -10.45 -4.82 -4.40
N ASN A 150 -10.70 -4.70 -5.72
CA ASN A 150 -10.28 -3.57 -6.55
C ASN A 150 -11.36 -2.48 -6.73
N LEU A 151 -12.39 -2.47 -5.88
CA LEU A 151 -13.53 -1.53 -5.94
C LEU A 151 -14.03 -1.31 -7.37
N ALA A 152 -14.29 -2.41 -8.06
CA ALA A 152 -14.76 -2.45 -9.43
C ALA A 152 -13.90 -1.60 -10.38
N GLY A 153 -12.58 -1.58 -10.21
CA GLY A 153 -11.63 -0.89 -11.08
C GLY A 153 -11.68 0.62 -11.00
N LEU A 154 -12.20 1.19 -9.90
CA LEU A 154 -12.17 2.62 -9.66
C LEU A 154 -10.70 3.08 -9.58
N THR A 155 -10.29 4.04 -10.40
CA THR A 155 -8.89 4.54 -10.39
C THR A 155 -8.74 5.81 -9.57
N GLN A 156 -9.84 6.51 -9.30
CA GLN A 156 -9.83 7.71 -8.48
C GLN A 156 -11.21 7.96 -7.87
N ILE A 157 -11.26 8.33 -6.60
CA ILE A 157 -12.47 8.89 -5.98
C ILE A 157 -12.47 10.39 -6.28
N ARG A 158 -13.43 10.85 -7.09
CA ARG A 158 -13.61 12.28 -7.43
C ARG A 158 -14.78 12.91 -6.73
N TYR A 159 -15.79 12.11 -6.43
CA TYR A 159 -17.04 12.57 -5.84
C TYR A 159 -17.45 11.62 -4.72
N VAL A 160 -18.03 12.21 -3.68
CA VAL A 160 -18.75 11.49 -2.63
C VAL A 160 -20.18 12.01 -2.67
N PHE A 161 -21.12 11.17 -3.07
CA PHE A 161 -22.54 11.49 -3.01
C PHE A 161 -23.08 11.02 -1.68
N VAL A 162 -23.75 11.93 -0.97
CA VAL A 162 -24.42 11.64 0.30
C VAL A 162 -25.93 11.69 0.05
N TYR A 163 -26.58 10.54 0.17
CA TYR A 163 -28.03 10.43 0.12
C TYR A 163 -28.53 10.36 1.57
N PRO A 164 -29.25 11.38 2.07
CA PRO A 164 -29.73 11.39 3.44
C PRO A 164 -30.77 10.29 3.65
N ALA A 165 -30.87 9.83 4.91
CA ALA A 165 -31.93 8.91 5.30
C ALA A 165 -33.31 9.55 5.11
N THR A 166 -34.28 8.73 4.73
CA THR A 166 -35.70 9.10 4.63
C THR A 166 -36.50 8.19 5.56
N SER A 167 -37.77 8.51 5.80
CA SER A 167 -38.65 7.67 6.64
C SER A 167 -38.71 6.21 6.20
N ASP A 168 -38.55 5.95 4.90
CA ASP A 168 -38.69 4.61 4.31
C ASP A 168 -37.34 3.93 3.99
N LYS A 169 -36.22 4.66 3.97
CA LYS A 169 -34.92 4.14 3.53
C LYS A 169 -33.75 4.69 4.35
N PRO A 170 -32.77 3.85 4.74
CA PRO A 170 -31.55 4.32 5.36
C PRO A 170 -30.77 5.23 4.40
N GLY A 171 -29.96 6.13 4.96
CA GLY A 171 -29.05 6.95 4.19
C GLY A 171 -27.98 6.11 3.50
N GLU A 172 -27.37 6.64 2.45
CA GLU A 172 -26.37 5.94 1.65
C GLU A 172 -25.24 6.88 1.27
N ILE A 173 -24.00 6.38 1.34
CA ILE A 173 -22.80 7.09 0.90
C ILE A 173 -22.28 6.38 -0.33
N VAL A 174 -22.10 7.14 -1.43
CA VAL A 174 -21.67 6.59 -2.71
C VAL A 174 -20.38 7.25 -3.15
N LEU A 175 -19.32 6.46 -3.24
CA LEU A 175 -18.06 6.88 -3.86
C LEU A 175 -18.20 6.84 -5.37
N ALA A 176 -17.66 7.85 -6.07
CA ALA A 176 -17.73 7.88 -7.52
C ALA A 176 -16.52 8.52 -8.19
N GLY A 177 -16.22 8.03 -9.39
CA GLY A 177 -15.14 8.54 -10.21
C GLY A 177 -14.85 7.67 -11.44
N PRO A 178 -13.75 7.96 -12.15
CA PRO A 178 -13.34 7.17 -13.31
C PRO A 178 -12.98 5.74 -12.88
N ALA A 179 -13.33 4.78 -13.72
CA ALA A 179 -13.03 3.38 -13.49
C ALA A 179 -12.80 2.66 -14.82
N GLU A 180 -12.00 1.60 -14.81
CA GLU A 180 -11.67 0.85 -16.02
C GLU A 180 -11.31 -0.60 -15.70
N PRO A 181 -11.14 -1.47 -16.70
CA PRO A 181 -10.59 -2.80 -16.49
C PRO A 181 -9.15 -2.68 -15.97
N TRP A 182 -8.74 -3.60 -15.11
CA TRP A 182 -7.45 -3.59 -14.47
C TRP A 182 -6.69 -4.91 -14.70
N VAL A 183 -5.38 -4.85 -14.47
CA VAL A 183 -4.43 -5.95 -14.55
C VAL A 183 -3.40 -5.80 -13.45
N GLU A 184 -2.73 -6.88 -13.08
CA GLU A 184 -1.54 -6.81 -12.24
C GLU A 184 -0.31 -6.46 -13.09
N ASP A 185 0.45 -5.49 -12.62
CA ASP A 185 1.74 -5.16 -13.22
C ASP A 185 2.85 -6.12 -12.75
N SER A 186 4.08 -5.89 -13.20
CA SER A 186 5.24 -6.71 -12.82
C SER A 186 5.60 -6.64 -11.34
N PHE A 187 5.03 -5.69 -10.59
CA PHE A 187 5.23 -5.52 -9.15
C PHE A 187 4.02 -6.02 -8.35
N GLY A 188 3.06 -6.71 -9.01
CA GLY A 188 1.84 -7.22 -8.37
C GLY A 188 0.83 -6.12 -8.02
N ARG A 189 0.96 -4.93 -8.60
CA ARG A 189 0.03 -3.82 -8.34
C ARG A 189 -1.12 -3.90 -9.33
N SER A 190 -2.34 -3.74 -8.82
CA SER A 190 -3.52 -3.62 -9.67
C SER A 190 -3.59 -2.22 -10.29
N ILE A 191 -3.48 -2.17 -11.62
CA ILE A 191 -3.45 -0.93 -12.40
C ILE A 191 -4.50 -0.96 -13.51
N GLY A 192 -5.09 0.20 -13.79
CA GLY A 192 -5.97 0.38 -14.93
C GLY A 192 -5.22 0.23 -16.25
N ILE A 193 -5.81 -0.48 -17.22
CA ILE A 193 -5.10 -0.86 -18.46
C ILE A 193 -4.79 0.33 -19.36
N LYS A 194 -5.65 1.36 -19.34
CA LYS A 194 -5.50 2.51 -20.23
C LYS A 194 -4.70 3.62 -19.58
N SER A 195 -4.98 3.88 -18.30
CA SER A 195 -4.36 4.97 -17.56
C SER A 195 -3.05 4.58 -16.89
N GLU A 196 -2.81 3.28 -16.70
CA GLU A 196 -1.73 2.73 -15.85
C GLU A 196 -1.79 3.26 -14.41
N ALA A 197 -2.91 3.87 -14.02
CA ALA A 197 -3.13 4.38 -12.68
C ALA A 197 -3.50 3.21 -11.75
N PRO A 198 -3.01 3.22 -10.49
CA PRO A 198 -3.46 2.25 -9.50
C PRO A 198 -4.98 2.26 -9.33
N THR A 199 -5.57 1.08 -9.18
CA THR A 199 -6.96 0.99 -8.74
C THR A 199 -7.05 1.28 -7.24
N VAL A 200 -8.14 1.91 -6.82
CA VAL A 200 -8.47 2.06 -5.40
C VAL A 200 -8.83 0.68 -4.85
N GLN A 201 -8.02 0.19 -3.91
CA GLN A 201 -8.26 -1.11 -3.28
C GLN A 201 -9.12 -0.96 -2.03
N LEU A 202 -9.85 -2.04 -1.70
CA LEU A 202 -10.68 -2.11 -0.51
C LEU A 202 -9.84 -1.95 0.76
N GLU A 203 -8.64 -2.52 0.81
CA GLU A 203 -7.76 -2.41 1.97
C GLU A 203 -7.28 -0.99 2.23
N ASP A 204 -6.95 -0.25 1.19
CA ASP A 204 -6.56 1.16 1.26
C ASP A 204 -7.72 2.03 1.73
N LEU A 205 -8.92 1.81 1.19
CA LEU A 205 -10.12 2.52 1.61
C LEU A 205 -10.40 2.27 3.10
N VAL A 206 -10.30 1.02 3.54
CA VAL A 206 -10.51 0.65 4.94
C VAL A 206 -9.41 1.23 5.83
N ALA A 207 -8.15 1.24 5.39
CA ALA A 207 -7.06 1.88 6.11
C ALA A 207 -7.33 3.38 6.28
N ALA A 208 -7.72 4.08 5.21
CA ALA A 208 -8.08 5.49 5.25
C ALA A 208 -9.24 5.76 6.24
N LEU A 209 -10.31 4.97 6.19
CA LEU A 209 -11.46 5.11 7.10
C LEU A 209 -11.10 4.84 8.57
N ARG A 210 -10.10 3.98 8.84
CA ARG A 210 -9.61 3.75 10.21
C ARG A 210 -8.75 4.89 10.73
N VAL A 211 -7.96 5.51 9.85
CA VAL A 211 -7.11 6.64 10.24
C VAL A 211 -7.94 7.91 10.43
N PHE A 212 -9.00 8.08 9.65
CA PHE A 212 -9.95 9.19 9.76
C PHE A 212 -11.33 8.69 10.20
N PRO A 213 -11.48 8.28 11.47
CA PRO A 213 -12.74 7.78 11.96
C PRO A 213 -13.80 8.90 12.00
N PRO A 214 -15.08 8.53 11.88
CA PRO A 214 -16.18 9.48 11.84
C PRO A 214 -16.42 10.09 13.22
N GLY A 215 -16.84 11.36 13.22
CA GLY A 215 -17.05 12.12 14.46
C GLY A 215 -15.76 12.59 15.13
N GLN A 216 -14.59 12.25 14.59
CA GLN A 216 -13.29 12.73 15.03
C GLN A 216 -12.51 13.29 13.83
N PRO A 217 -12.99 14.38 13.20
CA PRO A 217 -12.26 15.01 12.11
C PRO A 217 -10.89 15.45 12.64
N SER A 218 -9.84 14.85 12.08
CA SER A 218 -8.45 15.20 12.38
C SER A 218 -7.86 15.74 11.09
N ASP A 219 -7.30 16.95 11.16
CA ASP A 219 -6.50 17.53 10.08
C ASP A 219 -5.08 16.94 10.03
N THR A 220 -4.83 15.86 10.78
CA THR A 220 -3.54 15.18 10.81
C THR A 220 -3.25 14.59 9.44
N LEU A 221 -2.27 15.17 8.75
CA LEU A 221 -1.76 14.62 7.50
C LEU A 221 -1.07 13.28 7.76
N VAL A 222 -1.52 12.26 7.03
CA VAL A 222 -0.85 10.95 6.99
C VAL A 222 0.15 10.99 5.85
N GLY A 223 1.44 10.97 6.17
CA GLY A 223 2.49 10.97 5.17
C GLY A 223 3.76 10.30 5.68
N CYS A 224 4.56 9.80 4.75
CA CYS A 224 5.95 9.45 4.99
C CYS A 224 6.81 10.33 4.08
N SER A 225 7.87 10.92 4.64
CA SER A 225 8.93 11.52 3.83
C SER A 225 9.94 10.43 3.50
N ILE A 226 10.39 10.37 2.26
CA ILE A 226 11.56 9.58 1.88
C ILE A 226 12.74 10.52 1.94
N ASP A 227 13.33 10.65 3.12
CA ASP A 227 14.51 11.49 3.33
C ASP A 227 15.77 10.66 3.02
N PRO A 228 16.55 10.99 1.98
CA PRO A 228 17.79 10.27 1.67
C PRO A 228 18.83 10.49 2.78
N THR A 229 19.69 9.49 2.99
CA THR A 229 20.81 9.64 3.93
C THR A 229 21.84 10.65 3.41
N GLN A 230 22.63 11.24 4.31
CA GLN A 230 23.67 12.19 3.93
C GLN A 230 24.72 11.54 3.03
N GLU A 231 25.08 10.29 3.32
CA GLU A 231 25.98 9.49 2.50
C GLU A 231 25.39 9.22 1.11
N GLY A 232 24.08 8.96 1.03
CA GLY A 232 23.36 8.76 -0.24
C GLY A 232 23.36 10.02 -1.10
N LEU A 233 23.12 11.19 -0.49
CA LEU A 233 23.20 12.49 -1.15
C LEU A 233 24.62 12.78 -1.67
N ALA A 234 25.65 12.56 -0.85
CA ALA A 234 27.04 12.76 -1.25
C ALA A 234 27.45 11.83 -2.40
N SER A 235 27.02 10.56 -2.35
CA SER A 235 27.27 9.58 -3.41
C SER A 235 26.59 9.97 -4.74
N MET A 236 25.34 10.45 -4.67
CA MET A 236 24.62 10.96 -5.83
C MET A 236 25.31 12.18 -6.44
N GLN A 237 25.73 13.15 -5.61
CA GLN A 237 26.45 14.34 -6.08
C GLN A 237 27.79 13.98 -6.75
N ALA A 238 28.58 13.10 -6.15
CA ALA A 238 29.83 12.62 -6.74
C ALA A 238 29.60 11.91 -8.07
N TYR A 239 28.53 11.11 -8.18
CA TYR A 239 28.13 10.46 -9.42
C TYR A 239 27.76 11.48 -10.51
N LEU A 240 26.93 12.48 -10.19
CA LEU A 240 26.53 13.54 -11.13
C LEU A 240 27.72 14.35 -11.65
N GLN A 241 28.68 14.70 -10.78
CA GLN A 241 29.91 15.39 -11.18
C GLN A 241 30.76 14.56 -12.14
N ARG A 242 30.77 13.23 -11.98
CA ARG A 242 31.54 12.31 -12.83
C ARG A 242 30.96 12.16 -14.23
N ILE A 243 29.64 12.15 -14.36
CA ILE A 243 28.98 11.96 -15.67
C ILE A 243 28.75 13.27 -16.44
N GLY A 244 28.91 14.42 -15.77
CA GLY A 244 28.72 15.74 -16.35
C GLY A 244 27.24 16.13 -16.50
N THR A 245 26.94 17.41 -16.34
CA THR A 245 25.63 17.97 -16.68
C THR A 245 25.51 17.97 -18.21
N VAL A 246 24.54 17.25 -18.76
CA VAL A 246 24.13 17.39 -20.17
C VAL A 246 23.40 18.70 -20.41
#